data_AF-A0A420HCI6-F1
#
_entry.id   AF-A0A420HCI6-F1
#
_cell.length_a   1.000
_cell.length_b   1.000
_cell.length_c   1.000
_cell.angle_alpha   90.00
_cell.angle_beta   90.00
_cell.angle_gamma   90.00
#
_symmetry.space_group_name_H-M   'P 1'
#
loop_
_entity.id
_entity.type
_entity.pdbx_description
1 polymer ?
#
loop_
_entity_poly.entity_id
_entity_poly.type
_entity_poly.pdbx_seq_one_letter_code
_entity_poly.pdbx_strand_id
1 'polypeptide(L)'
;MLKNAALQYYHTVCSPNISSLLELRQSRKSNFEGREHQKYMLVKWNEISPNTILKKIESNDVELALSTLVINLRNIRMNLSPEFHAEKILYAKLLQACRTHPAWTIACSTINEEDTAALINSLRSNVATWKAQNKPTIEQFPRRDLDDSEILFIDPRYFNSNSN
;
A
#
# COMPACT_ATOMS: atom_id res chain seq x y z
N MET A 1 17.01 1.10 -22.76
CA MET A 1 18.42 0.96 -23.21
C MET A 1 19.33 0.69 -22.03
N LEU A 2 20.33 -0.17 -22.18
CA LEU A 2 21.38 -0.43 -21.18
C LEU A 2 22.30 0.81 -21.04
N LYS A 3 22.83 1.05 -19.84
CA LYS A 3 23.72 2.20 -19.54
C LYS A 3 24.88 1.76 -18.64
N ASN A 4 25.99 2.49 -18.69
CA ASN A 4 27.15 2.35 -17.79
C ASN A 4 27.66 0.91 -17.70
N ALA A 5 27.87 0.39 -16.48
CA ALA A 5 28.39 -0.95 -16.20
C ALA A 5 27.58 -2.07 -16.88
N ALA A 6 26.26 -1.91 -17.03
CA ALA A 6 25.44 -2.90 -17.71
C ALA A 6 25.69 -2.95 -19.22
N LEU A 7 25.99 -1.81 -19.84
CA LEU A 7 26.35 -1.73 -21.27
C LEU A 7 27.74 -2.32 -21.51
N GLN A 8 28.71 -1.98 -20.65
CA GLN A 8 30.06 -2.54 -20.72
C GLN A 8 30.03 -4.07 -20.58
N TYR A 9 29.33 -4.59 -19.57
CA TYR A 9 29.18 -6.02 -19.35
C TYR A 9 28.56 -6.75 -20.56
N TYR A 10 27.57 -6.12 -21.20
CA TYR A 10 26.96 -6.69 -22.40
C TYR A 10 27.99 -6.87 -23.54
N HIS A 11 28.82 -5.86 -23.80
CA HIS A 11 29.81 -5.94 -24.89
C HIS A 11 30.99 -6.86 -24.56
N THR A 12 31.41 -6.92 -23.30
CA THR A 12 32.61 -7.68 -22.91
C THR A 12 32.33 -9.14 -22.58
N VAL A 13 31.17 -9.45 -22.00
CA VAL A 13 30.84 -10.79 -21.50
C VAL A 13 29.72 -11.43 -22.31
N CYS A 14 28.64 -10.70 -22.59
CA CYS A 14 27.45 -11.29 -23.21
C CYS A 14 27.58 -11.47 -24.73
N SER A 15 27.83 -10.40 -25.47
CA SER A 15 27.89 -10.40 -26.93
C SER A 15 28.86 -11.43 -27.54
N PRO A 16 30.05 -11.70 -26.97
CA PRO A 16 30.96 -12.68 -27.54
C PRO A 16 30.68 -14.13 -27.10
N ASN A 17 30.05 -14.36 -25.94
CA ASN A 17 30.03 -15.68 -25.30
C ASN A 17 28.62 -16.28 -25.14
N ILE A 18 27.55 -15.50 -25.37
CA ILE A 18 26.18 -15.92 -25.08
C ILE A 18 25.38 -15.99 -26.38
N SER A 19 24.87 -17.18 -26.70
CA SER A 19 24.11 -17.42 -27.93
C SER A 19 22.60 -17.55 -27.68
N SER A 20 22.18 -17.75 -26.43
CA SER A 20 20.75 -17.87 -26.09
C SER A 20 20.25 -16.78 -25.15
N LEU A 21 18.96 -16.46 -25.26
CA LEU A 21 18.28 -15.54 -24.34
C LEU A 21 18.27 -16.06 -22.89
N LEU A 22 18.25 -17.37 -22.71
CA LEU A 22 18.24 -18.00 -21.38
C LEU A 22 19.58 -17.78 -20.67
N GLU A 23 20.69 -18.07 -21.35
CA GLU A 23 22.05 -17.81 -20.85
C GLU A 23 22.27 -16.33 -20.58
N LEU A 24 21.75 -15.43 -21.44
CA LEU A 24 21.84 -13.99 -21.23
C LEU A 24 21.15 -13.58 -19.92
N ARG A 25 19.95 -14.11 -19.66
CA ARG A 25 19.21 -13.86 -18.42
C ARG A 25 19.95 -14.39 -17.20
N GLN A 26 20.48 -15.61 -17.28
CA GLN A 26 21.22 -16.23 -16.18
C GLN A 26 22.52 -15.51 -15.88
N SER A 27 23.31 -15.17 -16.91
CA SER A 27 24.58 -14.47 -16.80
C SER A 27 24.39 -13.07 -16.20
N ARG A 28 23.41 -12.30 -16.72
CA ARG A 28 23.02 -11.01 -16.15
C ARG A 28 22.60 -11.15 -14.68
N LYS A 29 21.76 -12.13 -14.36
CA LYS A 29 21.31 -12.37 -12.99
C LYS A 29 22.49 -12.69 -12.07
N SER A 30 23.41 -13.55 -12.50
CA SER A 30 24.61 -13.89 -11.72
C SER A 30 25.52 -12.68 -11.48
N ASN A 31 25.66 -11.79 -12.47
CA ASN A 31 26.58 -10.66 -12.37
C ASN A 31 26.01 -9.47 -11.57
N PHE A 32 24.69 -9.24 -11.63
CA PHE A 32 24.05 -8.08 -11.00
C PHE A 32 23.16 -8.42 -9.80
N GLU A 33 22.72 -9.67 -9.66
CA GLU A 33 21.80 -10.14 -8.61
C GLU A 33 22.45 -11.26 -7.78
N GLY A 34 23.65 -10.98 -7.25
CA GLY A 34 24.39 -11.92 -6.41
C GLY A 34 23.71 -12.26 -5.08
N ARG A 35 24.35 -13.11 -4.26
CA ARG A 35 23.78 -13.59 -2.97
C ARG A 35 23.39 -12.46 -2.02
N GLU A 36 24.15 -11.38 -1.99
CA GLU A 36 23.85 -10.20 -1.15
C GLU A 36 22.58 -9.49 -1.61
N HIS A 37 22.39 -9.35 -2.92
CA HIS A 37 21.18 -8.80 -3.50
C HIS A 37 19.95 -9.65 -3.14
N GLN A 38 20.06 -10.98 -3.25
CA GLN A 38 18.98 -11.89 -2.87
C GLN A 38 18.62 -11.78 -1.38
N LYS A 39 19.63 -11.73 -0.49
CA LYS A 39 19.41 -11.51 0.95
C LYS A 39 18.73 -10.17 1.20
N TYR A 40 19.19 -9.11 0.56
CA TYR A 40 18.57 -7.78 0.67
C TYR A 40 17.12 -7.78 0.21
N MET A 41 16.79 -8.45 -0.91
CA MET A 41 15.42 -8.56 -1.38
C MET A 41 14.54 -9.37 -0.43
N LEU A 42 15.08 -10.41 0.22
CA LEU A 42 14.36 -11.17 1.24
C LEU A 42 14.08 -10.36 2.51
N VAL A 43 15.06 -9.57 2.97
CA VAL A 43 14.86 -8.63 4.08
C VAL A 43 13.76 -7.63 3.73
N LYS A 44 13.86 -7.04 2.54
CA LYS A 44 12.85 -6.09 2.04
C LYS A 44 11.46 -6.73 1.91
N TRP A 45 11.38 -7.98 1.47
CA TRP A 45 10.13 -8.75 1.46
C TRP A 45 9.56 -8.89 2.87
N ASN A 46 10.38 -9.19 3.86
CA ASN A 46 9.90 -9.40 5.22
C ASN A 46 9.44 -8.10 5.90
N GLU A 47 10.20 -7.02 5.73
CA GLU A 47 9.98 -5.74 6.42
C GLU A 47 8.92 -4.85 5.77
N ILE A 48 8.58 -5.11 4.50
CA ILE A 48 7.58 -4.29 3.82
C ILE A 48 6.24 -4.35 4.54
N SER A 49 5.78 -3.18 4.95
CA SER A 49 4.56 -2.98 5.70
C SER A 49 3.90 -1.67 5.29
N PRO A 50 2.61 -1.51 5.58
CA PRO A 50 1.88 -0.24 5.43
C PRO A 50 2.64 1.00 5.88
N ASN A 51 3.18 0.95 7.10
CA ASN A 51 3.84 2.09 7.73
C ASN A 51 5.14 2.43 7.02
N THR A 52 5.89 1.42 6.57
CA THR A 52 7.10 1.65 5.76
C THR A 52 6.77 2.30 4.41
N ILE A 53 5.63 1.94 3.81
CA ILE A 53 5.18 2.54 2.55
C ILE A 53 4.72 3.98 2.76
N LEU A 54 3.85 4.24 3.73
CA LEU A 54 3.38 5.59 4.08
C LEU A 54 4.55 6.54 4.36
N LYS A 55 5.54 6.08 5.14
CA LYS A 55 6.76 6.83 5.40
C LYS A 55 7.56 7.11 4.13
N LYS A 56 7.64 6.15 3.21
CA LYS A 56 8.39 6.29 1.95
C LYS A 56 7.71 7.24 0.95
N ILE A 57 6.39 7.27 0.91
CA ILE A 57 5.63 8.18 0.02
C ILE A 57 5.40 9.56 0.64
N GLU A 58 5.83 9.77 1.89
CA GLU A 58 5.65 11.01 2.65
C GLU A 58 4.19 11.52 2.60
N SER A 59 3.24 10.60 2.66
CA SER A 59 1.82 10.87 2.48
C SER A 59 0.98 10.01 3.41
N ASN A 60 -0.14 10.56 3.84
CA ASN A 60 -1.15 9.88 4.64
C ASN A 60 -2.24 9.23 3.76
N ASP A 61 -2.08 9.26 2.44
CA ASP A 61 -3.04 8.61 1.54
C ASP A 61 -2.90 7.08 1.58
N VAL A 62 -3.77 6.47 2.36
CA VAL A 62 -3.86 5.02 2.56
C VAL A 62 -4.12 4.28 1.23
N GLU A 63 -4.81 4.90 0.27
CA GLU A 63 -5.12 4.25 -1.01
C GLU A 63 -3.91 4.22 -1.95
N LEU A 64 -3.18 5.34 -2.00
CA LEU A 64 -1.88 5.40 -2.66
C LEU A 64 -0.89 4.43 -2.02
N ALA A 65 -0.90 4.32 -0.68
CA ALA A 65 -0.07 3.36 0.05
C ALA A 65 -0.41 1.91 -0.30
N LEU A 66 -1.69 1.53 -0.41
CA LEU A 66 -2.09 0.19 -0.86
C LEU A 66 -1.57 -0.12 -2.26
N SER A 67 -1.77 0.81 -3.20
CA SER A 67 -1.33 0.63 -4.59
C SER A 67 0.20 0.47 -4.67
N THR A 68 0.92 1.30 -3.91
CA THR A 68 2.38 1.24 -3.83
C THR A 68 2.87 -0.06 -3.17
N LEU A 69 2.19 -0.54 -2.13
CA LEU A 69 2.49 -1.81 -1.47
C LEU A 69 2.37 -2.98 -2.45
N VAL A 70 1.27 -3.08 -3.19
CA VAL A 70 1.02 -4.15 -4.17
C VAL A 70 2.09 -4.15 -5.27
N ILE A 71 2.42 -2.97 -5.81
CA ILE A 71 3.46 -2.83 -6.85
C ILE A 71 4.82 -3.27 -6.30
N ASN A 72 5.18 -2.82 -5.09
CA ASN A 72 6.46 -3.17 -4.49
C ASN A 72 6.56 -4.67 -4.19
N LEU A 73 5.50 -5.29 -3.68
CA LEU A 73 5.47 -6.74 -3.43
C LEU A 73 5.66 -7.52 -4.73
N ARG A 74 4.96 -7.16 -5.80
CA ARG A 74 5.15 -7.80 -7.12
C ARG A 74 6.58 -7.64 -7.65
N ASN A 75 7.16 -6.45 -7.49
CA ASN A 75 8.55 -6.20 -7.89
C ASN A 75 9.55 -7.01 -7.08
N ILE A 76 9.42 -7.03 -5.74
CA ILE A 76 10.31 -7.80 -4.87
C ILE A 76 10.18 -9.30 -5.19
N ARG A 77 8.95 -9.81 -5.37
CA ARG A 77 8.68 -11.20 -5.74
C ARG A 77 9.48 -11.64 -6.97
N MET A 78 9.55 -10.82 -8.02
CA MET A 78 10.31 -11.16 -9.24
C MET A 78 11.84 -11.25 -9.02
N ASN A 79 12.35 -10.66 -7.95
CA ASN A 79 13.77 -10.67 -7.59
C ASN A 79 14.12 -11.73 -6.53
N LEU A 80 13.13 -12.51 -6.06
CA LEU A 80 13.33 -13.59 -5.10
C LEU A 80 13.55 -14.94 -5.80
N SER A 81 13.70 -16.00 -5.00
CA SER A 81 13.75 -17.37 -5.51
C SER A 81 12.37 -17.76 -6.10
N PRO A 82 12.34 -18.70 -7.06
CA PRO A 82 11.10 -19.13 -7.71
C PRO A 82 10.01 -19.62 -6.76
N GLU A 83 10.37 -20.06 -5.55
CA GLU A 83 9.42 -20.48 -4.50
C GLU A 83 8.44 -19.36 -4.10
N PHE A 84 8.89 -18.10 -4.17
CA PHE A 84 8.05 -16.93 -3.89
C PHE A 84 7.17 -16.53 -5.08
N HIS A 85 7.38 -17.14 -6.25
CA HIS A 85 6.62 -16.82 -7.46
C HIS A 85 5.23 -17.45 -7.49
N ALA A 86 4.83 -18.24 -6.49
CA ALA A 86 3.47 -18.75 -6.41
C ALA A 86 2.48 -17.66 -5.97
N GLU A 87 1.29 -17.63 -6.57
CA GLU A 87 0.29 -16.59 -6.27
C GLU A 87 -0.17 -16.63 -4.80
N LYS A 88 -0.32 -17.84 -4.25
CA LYS A 88 -0.62 -18.06 -2.82
C LYS A 88 0.37 -17.38 -1.86
N ILE A 89 1.64 -17.25 -2.25
CA ILE A 89 2.67 -16.59 -1.44
C ILE A 89 2.47 -15.07 -1.46
N LEU A 90 2.10 -14.50 -2.61
CA LEU A 90 1.73 -13.10 -2.70
C LEU A 90 0.46 -12.81 -1.88
N TYR A 91 -0.56 -13.66 -2.00
CA TYR A 91 -1.80 -13.56 -1.22
C TYR A 91 -1.50 -13.56 0.28
N ALA A 92 -0.80 -14.59 0.78
CA ALA A 92 -0.47 -14.71 2.19
C ALA A 92 0.36 -13.52 2.69
N LYS A 93 1.31 -13.04 1.89
CA LYS A 93 2.12 -11.88 2.26
C LYS A 93 1.32 -10.59 2.30
N LEU A 94 0.43 -10.37 1.34
CA LEU A 94 -0.45 -9.20 1.31
C LEU A 94 -1.35 -9.19 2.54
N LEU A 95 -1.95 -10.34 2.88
CA LEU A 95 -2.76 -10.53 4.08
C LEU A 95 -1.96 -10.20 5.34
N GLN A 96 -0.74 -10.74 5.47
CA GLN A 96 0.14 -10.47 6.61
C GLN A 96 0.50 -8.98 6.72
N ALA A 97 0.87 -8.33 5.61
CA ALA A 97 1.26 -6.93 5.61
C ALA A 97 0.08 -6.01 5.93
N CYS A 98 -1.10 -6.26 5.38
CA CYS A 98 -2.26 -5.40 5.55
C CYS A 98 -2.94 -5.53 6.92
N ARG A 99 -2.74 -6.65 7.65
CA ARG A 99 -3.32 -6.86 9.00
C ARG A 99 -2.92 -5.79 10.03
N THR A 100 -1.75 -5.17 9.87
CA THR A 100 -1.22 -4.21 10.85
C THR A 100 -1.86 -2.82 10.80
N HIS A 101 -2.67 -2.52 9.78
CA HIS A 101 -3.23 -1.18 9.58
C HIS A 101 -4.77 -1.19 9.70
N PRO A 102 -5.38 -0.29 10.49
CA PRO A 102 -6.80 -0.33 10.82
C PRO A 102 -7.73 -0.25 9.60
N ALA A 103 -7.31 0.47 8.55
CA ALA A 103 -8.09 0.59 7.30
C ALA A 103 -8.28 -0.72 6.53
N TRP A 104 -7.49 -1.76 6.85
CA TRP A 104 -7.49 -3.03 6.11
C TRP A 104 -7.77 -4.26 6.97
N THR A 105 -7.71 -4.12 8.30
CA THR A 105 -7.90 -5.25 9.24
C THR A 105 -9.22 -5.98 9.02
N ILE A 106 -10.31 -5.25 8.72
CA ILE A 106 -11.63 -5.84 8.44
C ILE A 106 -11.58 -6.66 7.16
N ALA A 107 -11.09 -6.08 6.05
CA ALA A 107 -10.93 -6.78 4.77
C ALA A 107 -10.13 -8.09 4.90
N CYS A 108 -9.06 -8.05 5.69
CA CYS A 108 -8.18 -9.21 5.93
C CYS A 108 -8.83 -10.32 6.78
N SER A 109 -9.95 -10.04 7.45
CA SER A 109 -10.63 -10.98 8.34
C SER A 109 -11.91 -11.56 7.72
N THR A 110 -12.48 -10.87 6.73
CA THR A 110 -13.77 -11.25 6.12
C THR A 110 -13.63 -12.09 4.86
N ILE A 111 -12.45 -12.12 4.22
CA ILE A 111 -12.25 -12.82 2.96
C ILE A 111 -11.96 -14.30 3.21
N ASN A 112 -12.72 -15.17 2.54
CA ASN A 112 -12.56 -16.63 2.59
C ASN A 112 -11.95 -17.20 1.31
N GLU A 113 -11.85 -16.39 0.26
CA GLU A 113 -11.34 -16.79 -1.05
C GLU A 113 -9.82 -16.55 -1.13
N GLU A 114 -9.06 -17.56 -1.57
CA GLU A 114 -7.61 -17.45 -1.82
C GLU A 114 -7.29 -16.75 -3.16
N ASP A 115 -7.96 -15.64 -3.45
CA ASP A 115 -7.70 -14.81 -4.63
C ASP A 115 -7.09 -13.45 -4.25
N THR A 116 -5.92 -13.17 -4.82
CA THR A 116 -5.22 -11.90 -4.65
C THR A 116 -6.03 -10.73 -5.21
N ALA A 117 -6.75 -10.91 -6.32
CA ALA A 117 -7.51 -9.82 -6.92
C ALA A 117 -8.74 -9.46 -6.07
N ALA A 118 -9.49 -10.45 -5.62
CA ALA A 118 -10.57 -10.29 -4.65
C ALA A 118 -10.08 -9.58 -3.37
N LEU A 119 -8.93 -9.99 -2.82
CA LEU A 119 -8.34 -9.34 -1.64
C LEU A 119 -8.01 -7.87 -1.88
N ILE A 120 -7.36 -7.55 -3.01
CA ILE A 120 -7.02 -6.15 -3.34
C ILE A 120 -8.30 -5.29 -3.47
N ASN A 121 -9.34 -5.82 -4.10
CA ASN A 121 -10.60 -5.08 -4.26
C ASN A 121 -11.31 -4.87 -2.92
N SER A 122 -11.37 -5.90 -2.07
CA SER A 122 -11.90 -5.79 -0.70
C SER A 122 -11.13 -4.76 0.13
N LEU A 123 -9.79 -4.76 0.03
CA LEU A 123 -8.94 -3.77 0.70
C LEU A 123 -9.26 -2.35 0.25
N ARG A 124 -9.44 -2.11 -1.06
CA ARG A 124 -9.82 -0.80 -1.61
C ARG A 124 -11.19 -0.33 -1.10
N SER A 125 -12.18 -1.21 -1.12
CA SER A 125 -13.53 -0.89 -0.60
C SER A 125 -13.49 -0.52 0.88
N ASN A 126 -12.72 -1.26 1.69
CA ASN A 126 -12.57 -0.95 3.12
C ASN A 126 -11.84 0.37 3.39
N VAL A 127 -10.87 0.75 2.55
CA VAL A 127 -10.24 2.08 2.65
C VAL A 127 -11.25 3.19 2.45
N ALA A 128 -12.19 3.06 1.50
CA ALA A 128 -13.25 4.05 1.30
C ALA A 128 -14.14 4.21 2.54
N THR A 129 -14.57 3.09 3.14
CA THR A 129 -15.35 3.08 4.38
C THR A 129 -14.57 3.67 5.56
N TRP A 130 -13.31 3.28 5.72
CA TRP A 130 -12.44 3.80 6.77
C TRP A 130 -12.21 5.31 6.62
N LYS A 131 -11.97 5.80 5.40
CA LYS A 131 -11.85 7.25 5.10
C LYS A 131 -13.15 7.99 5.49
N ALA A 132 -14.32 7.42 5.23
CA ALA A 132 -15.60 8.03 5.61
C ALA A 132 -15.80 8.12 7.13
N GLN A 133 -15.38 7.10 7.88
CA GLN A 133 -15.47 7.06 9.34
C GLN A 133 -14.45 7.97 10.03
N ASN A 134 -13.29 8.22 9.41
CA ASN A 134 -12.20 9.02 9.97
C ASN A 134 -12.16 10.46 9.44
N LYS A 135 -13.15 10.89 8.65
CA LYS A 135 -13.31 12.32 8.38
C LYS A 135 -13.66 13.01 9.69
N PRO A 136 -12.91 14.04 10.13
CA PRO A 136 -13.36 14.85 11.24
C PRO A 136 -14.72 15.43 10.86
N THR A 137 -15.71 15.24 11.72
CA THR A 137 -16.96 15.99 11.68
C THR A 137 -16.59 17.47 11.83
N ILE A 138 -16.31 18.14 10.71
CA ILE A 138 -16.46 19.58 10.66
C ILE A 138 -17.97 19.75 10.74
N GLU A 139 -18.47 20.01 11.95
CA GLU A 139 -19.82 20.49 12.16
C GLU A 139 -19.99 21.71 11.25
N GLN A 140 -20.63 21.47 10.10
CA GLN A 140 -21.15 22.53 9.26
C GLN A 140 -22.34 23.12 10.01
N PHE A 141 -22.07 23.96 11.00
CA PHE A 141 -23.03 24.98 11.37
C PHE A 141 -23.27 25.81 10.11
N PRO A 142 -24.51 25.95 9.62
CA PRO A 142 -24.78 26.91 8.58
C PRO A 142 -24.47 28.28 9.17
N ARG A 143 -23.46 28.99 8.63
CA ARG A 143 -23.33 30.43 8.84
C ARG A 143 -24.59 31.06 8.25
N ARG A 144 -25.56 31.34 9.12
CA ARG A 144 -26.55 32.37 8.85
C ARG A 144 -25.82 33.68 9.11
N ASP A 145 -25.54 34.42 8.06
CA ASP A 145 -25.24 35.84 8.14
C ASP A 145 -26.48 36.50 8.74
N LEU A 146 -26.45 36.71 10.06
CA LEU A 146 -27.44 37.53 10.77
C LEU A 146 -26.67 38.72 11.32
N ASP A 147 -27.02 39.85 10.71
CA ASP A 147 -26.81 41.24 11.06
C ASP A 147 -26.70 41.48 12.58
N ASP A 148 -25.82 42.42 12.94
CA ASP A 148 -25.53 42.83 14.30
C ASP A 148 -26.81 43.24 15.05
N SER A 149 -27.31 42.38 15.94
CA SER A 149 -28.21 42.77 17.03
C SER A 149 -28.13 41.76 18.18
N GLU A 150 -27.52 42.19 19.29
CA GLU A 150 -27.62 41.65 20.66
C GLU A 150 -27.93 40.15 20.83
N ILE A 151 -26.88 39.34 21.01
CA ILE A 151 -27.02 37.96 21.52
C ILE A 151 -27.24 38.03 23.04
N LEU A 152 -28.50 38.13 23.46
CA LEU A 152 -28.94 37.75 24.80
C LEU A 152 -28.93 36.22 24.89
N PHE A 153 -28.02 35.68 25.71
CA PHE A 153 -28.01 34.26 26.06
C PHE A 153 -29.23 33.93 26.94
N ILE A 154 -30.27 33.35 26.34
CA ILE A 154 -31.41 32.81 27.07
C ILE A 154 -31.20 31.29 27.23
N ASP A 155 -31.08 30.84 28.49
CA ASP A 155 -30.92 29.45 28.89
C ASP A 155 -32.19 28.63 28.55
N PRO A 156 -32.08 27.49 27.83
CA PRO A 156 -33.23 26.65 27.46
C PRO A 156 -34.00 26.02 28.63
N ARG A 157 -33.54 26.16 29.88
CA ARG A 157 -34.12 25.48 31.05
C ARG A 157 -35.42 26.08 31.61
N TYR A 158 -35.92 27.20 31.06
CA TYR A 158 -37.04 27.94 31.67
C TYR A 158 -38.40 27.87 30.98
N PHE A 159 -38.61 27.00 29.98
CA PHE A 159 -39.97 26.74 29.46
C PHE A 159 -40.52 25.40 29.94
N ASN A 160 -40.98 25.36 31.19
CA ASN A 160 -42.00 24.41 31.60
C ASN A 160 -42.83 24.93 32.79
N SER A 161 -43.93 25.62 32.51
CA SER A 161 -45.20 25.43 33.23
C SER A 161 -46.33 26.24 32.60
N ASN A 162 -47.08 25.55 31.75
CA ASN A 162 -48.53 25.57 31.55
C ASN A 162 -49.35 26.82 31.91
N SER A 163 -50.02 27.32 30.87
CA SER A 163 -51.37 27.90 30.87
C SER A 163 -52.42 26.97 31.50
N ASN A 164 -53.12 27.47 32.52
CA ASN A 164 -54.58 27.63 32.60
C ASN A 164 -54.97 28.37 33.88
#